data_AF-A0A7S2NUR7-F1
#
_entry.id   AF-A0A7S2NUR7-F1
#
_cell.length_a   1.000
_cell.length_b   1.000
_cell.length_c   1.000
_cell.angle_alpha   90.00
_cell.angle_beta   90.00
_cell.angle_gamma   90.00
#
_symmetry.space_group_name_H-M   'P 1'
#
loop_
_entity.id
_entity.type
_entity.pdbx_description
1 polymer ?
#
loop_
_entity_poly.entity_id
_entity_poly.type
_entity_poly.pdbx_seq_one_letter_code
_entity_poly.pdbx_strand_id
1 'polypeptide(L)'
;HANHVLQRFIITVRPCECQFVIDEILRRGPGVPGRLARHKYSYRVLQRMLEHLQQWQMAPIVHRLVADGLALSMHRFGTFVMQHIFRYGSEMQQRRTIGLLVSNVPDMALNNDACMVLDAALVDGDERSRERLAQAVLAKEGAIADMSHTRRGHVAVLSLLQVLGAQLLGEAIRQLSAQEVSLKSSRFGRIVVKDFHKRAGGAFSAA
;
A
#
# COMPACT_ATOMS: atom_id res chain seq x y z
N HIS A 1 27.97 1.66 2.52
CA HIS A 1 28.68 0.38 2.36
C HIS A 1 28.16 -0.72 3.28
N ALA A 2 28.14 -0.56 4.60
CA ALA A 2 27.66 -1.61 5.54
C ALA A 2 26.24 -2.17 5.25
N ASN A 3 25.31 -1.33 4.78
CA ASN A 3 23.96 -1.78 4.44
C ASN A 3 23.92 -2.85 3.31
N HIS A 4 24.88 -2.83 2.38
CA HIS A 4 24.93 -3.81 1.30
C HIS A 4 25.43 -5.16 1.80
N VAL A 5 26.39 -5.14 2.74
CA VAL A 5 26.89 -6.35 3.40
C VAL A 5 25.76 -7.02 4.19
N LEU A 6 25.01 -6.24 4.98
CA LEU A 6 23.90 -6.78 5.76
C LEU A 6 22.78 -7.34 4.87
N GLN A 7 22.44 -6.65 3.78
CA GLN A 7 21.48 -7.18 2.79
C GLN A 7 21.99 -8.49 2.18
N ARG A 8 23.25 -8.55 1.74
CA ARG A 8 23.83 -9.78 1.16
C ARG A 8 23.85 -10.92 2.15
N PHE A 9 24.18 -10.65 3.42
CA PHE A 9 24.14 -11.61 4.51
C PHE A 9 22.73 -12.20 4.66
N ILE A 10 21.69 -11.37 4.77
CA ILE A 10 20.29 -11.81 4.90
C ILE A 10 19.82 -12.68 3.73
N ILE A 11 20.27 -12.37 2.51
CA ILE A 11 19.88 -13.11 1.30
C ILE A 11 20.59 -14.47 1.20
N THR A 12 21.81 -14.59 1.74
CA THR A 12 22.70 -15.75 1.50
C THR A 12 22.77 -16.73 2.66
N VAL A 13 22.56 -16.25 3.88
CA VAL A 13 22.66 -17.04 5.10
C VAL A 13 21.30 -17.65 5.45
N ARG A 14 21.29 -18.83 6.10
CA ARG A 14 20.05 -19.50 6.47
C ARG A 14 19.23 -18.60 7.41
N PRO A 15 17.88 -18.56 7.28
CA PRO A 15 17.04 -17.69 8.10
C PRO A 15 17.26 -17.84 9.62
N CYS A 16 17.49 -19.06 10.11
CA CYS A 16 17.76 -19.34 11.52
C CYS A 16 19.04 -18.65 12.04
N GLU A 17 20.06 -18.49 11.20
CA GLU A 17 21.33 -17.84 11.55
C GLU A 17 21.23 -16.32 11.53
N CYS A 18 20.15 -15.76 10.97
CA CYS A 18 19.87 -14.32 10.97
C CYS A 18 19.10 -13.85 12.23
N GLN A 19 18.76 -14.74 13.16
CA GLN A 19 17.92 -14.40 14.32
C GLN A 19 18.52 -13.29 15.18
N PHE A 20 19.85 -13.27 15.35
CA PHE A 20 20.53 -12.23 16.13
C PHE A 20 20.26 -10.80 15.62
N VAL A 21 20.01 -10.63 14.31
CA VAL A 21 19.68 -9.33 13.72
C VAL A 21 18.31 -8.85 14.23
N ILE A 22 17.34 -9.77 14.30
CA ILE A 22 16.00 -9.50 14.84
C ILE A 22 16.13 -9.12 16.32
N ASP A 23 16.85 -9.95 17.09
CA ASP A 23 16.99 -9.77 18.53
C ASP A 23 17.66 -8.43 18.86
N GLU A 24 18.72 -8.05 18.15
CA GLU A 24 19.40 -6.77 18.34
C GLU A 24 18.48 -5.57 18.03
N ILE A 25 17.71 -5.63 16.95
CA ILE A 25 16.73 -4.57 16.61
C ILE A 25 15.68 -4.46 17.72
N LEU A 26 15.17 -5.58 18.20
CA LEU A 26 14.10 -5.60 19.21
C LEU A 26 14.59 -5.10 20.57
N ARG A 27 15.81 -5.50 20.97
CA ARG A 27 16.47 -5.12 22.22
C ARG A 27 16.74 -3.62 22.34
N ARG A 28 17.00 -2.95 21.21
CA ARG A 28 17.24 -1.49 21.15
C ARG A 28 16.00 -0.64 21.43
N GLY A 29 14.81 -1.24 21.45
CA GLY A 29 13.56 -0.60 21.89
C GLY A 29 12.42 -0.63 20.86
N PRO A 30 11.18 -0.36 21.31
CA PRO A 30 9.96 -0.55 20.51
C PRO A 30 9.88 0.34 19.27
N GLY A 31 10.43 1.56 19.31
CA GLY A 31 10.43 2.48 18.16
C GLY A 31 11.51 2.24 17.12
N VAL A 32 12.44 1.30 17.34
CA VAL A 32 13.58 1.07 16.43
C VAL A 32 13.13 0.60 15.04
N PRO A 33 12.22 -0.37 14.88
CA PRO A 33 11.75 -0.78 13.55
C PRO A 33 11.18 0.39 12.73
N GLY A 34 10.36 1.25 13.35
CA GLY A 34 9.82 2.45 12.70
C GLY A 34 10.91 3.44 12.26
N ARG A 35 11.96 3.64 13.07
CA ARG A 35 13.11 4.47 12.66
C ARG A 35 13.89 3.85 11.51
N LEU A 36 14.11 2.54 11.53
CA LEU A 36 14.81 1.82 10.46
C LEU A 36 14.03 1.88 9.14
N ALA A 37 12.70 1.78 9.19
CA ALA A 37 11.83 1.91 8.01
C ALA A 37 11.87 3.32 7.40
N ARG A 38 12.13 4.35 8.20
CA ARG A 38 12.27 5.73 7.72
C ARG A 38 13.68 6.09 7.26
N HIS A 39 14.69 5.26 7.50
CA HIS A 39 16.06 5.63 7.16
C HIS A 39 16.48 5.11 5.78
N LYS A 40 17.11 5.99 4.99
CA LYS A 40 17.41 5.86 3.54
C LYS A 40 18.16 4.59 3.10
N TYR A 41 18.80 3.88 4.02
CA TYR A 41 19.52 2.63 3.72
C TYR A 41 18.95 1.42 4.44
N SER A 42 18.39 1.59 5.64
CA SER A 42 17.93 0.47 6.47
C SER A 42 16.57 -0.06 6.06
N TYR A 43 15.73 0.75 5.39
CA TYR A 43 14.47 0.23 4.84
C TYR A 43 14.72 -0.92 3.86
N ARG A 44 15.82 -0.88 3.09
CA ARG A 44 16.25 -1.96 2.19
C ARG A 44 16.62 -3.24 2.94
N VAL A 45 17.24 -3.10 4.11
CA VAL A 45 17.53 -4.23 4.99
C VAL A 45 16.23 -4.86 5.47
N LEU A 46 15.27 -4.05 5.95
CA LEU A 46 13.95 -4.54 6.36
C LEU A 46 13.20 -5.24 5.22
N GLN A 47 13.32 -4.76 3.98
CA GLN A 47 12.75 -5.45 2.81
C GLN A 47 13.35 -6.84 2.62
N ARG A 48 14.69 -6.96 2.64
CA ARG A 48 15.35 -8.28 2.54
C ARG A 48 14.95 -9.20 3.70
N MET A 49 14.78 -8.64 4.90
CA MET A 49 14.33 -9.43 6.05
C MET A 49 12.90 -9.95 5.86
N LEU A 50 11.98 -9.11 5.35
CA LEU A 50 10.62 -9.55 5.02
C LEU A 50 10.59 -10.63 3.93
N GLU A 51 11.47 -10.52 2.93
CA GLU A 51 11.54 -11.45 1.80
C GLU A 51 12.13 -12.82 2.15
N HIS A 52 13.15 -12.86 3.02
CA HIS A 52 13.98 -14.05 3.20
C HIS A 52 13.89 -14.69 4.58
N LEU A 53 13.42 -13.97 5.61
CA LEU A 53 13.30 -14.55 6.95
C LEU A 53 11.94 -15.19 7.16
N GLN A 54 11.87 -16.10 8.14
CA GLN A 54 10.63 -16.81 8.43
C GLN A 54 9.58 -15.87 9.02
N GLN A 55 8.30 -16.13 8.73
CA GLN A 55 7.20 -15.28 9.20
C GLN A 55 7.19 -15.12 10.72
N TRP A 56 7.53 -16.17 11.47
CA TRP A 56 7.61 -16.12 12.93
C TRP A 56 8.76 -15.23 13.44
N GLN A 57 9.90 -15.17 12.72
CA GLN A 57 11.02 -14.29 13.06
C GLN A 57 10.64 -12.82 12.84
N MET A 58 9.93 -12.56 11.73
CA MET A 58 9.53 -11.20 11.35
C MET A 58 8.31 -10.69 12.11
N ALA A 59 7.48 -11.57 12.68
CA ALA A 59 6.27 -11.21 13.41
C ALA A 59 6.44 -10.06 14.44
N PRO A 60 7.42 -10.08 15.37
CA PRO A 60 7.60 -8.99 16.32
C PRO A 60 8.03 -7.67 15.67
N ILE A 61 8.80 -7.71 14.58
CA ILE A 61 9.20 -6.52 13.83
C ILE A 61 8.00 -5.94 13.10
N VAL A 62 7.24 -6.78 12.37
CA VAL A 62 6.03 -6.37 11.65
C VAL A 62 4.99 -5.81 12.61
N HIS A 63 4.82 -6.40 13.80
CA HIS A 63 3.93 -5.87 14.83
C HIS A 63 4.27 -4.41 15.19
N ARG A 64 5.55 -4.10 15.40
CA ARG A 64 6.03 -2.75 15.71
C ARG A 64 5.90 -1.79 14.51
N LEU A 65 6.07 -2.29 13.28
CA LEU A 65 5.88 -1.49 12.06
C LEU A 65 4.40 -1.14 11.83
N VAL A 66 3.49 -2.10 11.99
CA VAL A 66 2.04 -1.88 11.82
C VAL A 66 1.49 -0.90 12.86
N ALA A 67 2.03 -0.89 14.08
CA ALA A 67 1.66 0.11 15.10
C ALA A 67 1.95 1.56 14.66
N ASP A 68 2.93 1.76 13.78
CA ASP A 68 3.35 3.05 13.22
C ASP A 68 2.93 3.18 11.73
N GLY A 69 1.99 2.32 11.30
CA GLY A 69 1.72 2.05 9.88
C GLY A 69 1.25 3.27 9.09
N LEU A 70 0.49 4.18 9.71
CA LEU A 70 0.00 5.39 9.05
C LEU A 70 1.17 6.33 8.71
N ALA A 71 1.99 6.65 9.71
CA ALA A 71 3.14 7.53 9.52
C ALA A 71 4.20 6.90 8.60
N LEU A 72 4.35 5.57 8.63
CA LEU A 72 5.22 4.87 7.67
C LEU A 72 4.67 4.92 6.25
N SER A 73 3.35 4.77 6.06
CA SER A 73 2.73 4.81 4.74
C SER A 73 2.87 6.17 4.06
N MET A 74 2.83 7.26 4.84
CA MET A 74 3.01 8.62 4.35
C MET A 74 4.48 9.06 4.23
N HIS A 75 5.44 8.17 4.46
CA HIS A 75 6.86 8.49 4.46
C HIS A 75 7.57 7.95 3.21
N ARG A 76 8.37 8.80 2.53
CA ARG A 76 9.17 8.52 1.31
C ARG A 76 9.98 7.22 1.29
N PHE A 77 10.34 6.68 2.45
CA PHE A 77 11.01 5.38 2.59
C PHE A 77 10.15 4.33 3.28
N GLY A 78 9.27 4.76 4.19
CA GLY A 78 8.46 3.85 4.99
C GLY A 78 7.41 3.15 4.13
N THR A 79 6.88 3.84 3.11
CA THR A 79 5.93 3.30 2.14
C THR A 79 6.43 2.00 1.51
N PHE A 80 7.73 1.89 1.22
CA PHE A 80 8.30 0.69 0.61
C PHE A 80 8.31 -0.51 1.55
N VAL A 81 8.43 -0.29 2.86
CA VAL A 81 8.34 -1.35 3.87
C VAL A 81 6.88 -1.78 4.03
N MET A 82 5.94 -0.82 4.07
CA MET A 82 4.50 -1.12 4.15
C MET A 82 4.02 -1.94 2.94
N GLN A 83 4.45 -1.58 1.72
CA GLN A 83 4.19 -2.38 0.51
C GLN A 83 4.76 -3.80 0.61
N HIS A 84 5.93 -3.99 1.25
CA HIS A 84 6.50 -5.34 1.42
C HIS A 84 5.76 -6.17 2.45
N ILE A 85 5.10 -5.56 3.44
CA ILE A 85 4.21 -6.29 4.36
C ILE A 85 3.03 -6.89 3.58
N PHE A 86 2.51 -6.20 2.57
CA PHE A 86 1.46 -6.76 1.71
C PHE A 86 1.93 -7.94 0.85
N ARG A 87 3.18 -7.95 0.43
CA ARG A 87 3.71 -9.03 -0.43
C ARG A 87 4.22 -10.25 0.34
N TYR A 88 4.83 -10.02 1.50
CA TYR A 88 5.57 -11.06 2.22
C TYR A 88 5.11 -11.26 3.68
N GLY A 89 4.28 -10.35 4.20
CA GLY A 89 3.68 -10.51 5.52
C GLY A 89 2.64 -11.63 5.52
N SER A 90 2.38 -12.20 6.70
CA SER A 90 1.32 -13.20 6.86
C SER A 90 -0.07 -12.58 6.65
N GLU A 91 -1.07 -13.39 6.32
CA GLU A 91 -2.45 -12.91 6.14
C GLU A 91 -2.95 -12.07 7.34
N MET A 92 -2.62 -12.50 8.55
CA MET A 92 -2.98 -11.76 9.77
C MET A 92 -2.33 -10.36 9.80
N GLN A 93 -1.07 -10.25 9.40
CA GLN A 93 -0.36 -8.97 9.33
C GLN A 93 -0.92 -8.07 8.24
N GLN A 94 -1.23 -8.64 7.07
CA GLN A 94 -1.86 -7.91 5.97
C GLN A 94 -3.23 -7.37 6.40
N ARG A 95 -4.11 -8.21 6.96
CA ARG A 95 -5.43 -7.81 7.46
C ARG A 95 -5.36 -6.70 8.52
N ARG A 96 -4.38 -6.76 9.43
CA ARG A 96 -4.17 -5.71 10.44
C ARG A 96 -3.74 -4.39 9.78
N THR A 97 -2.87 -4.47 8.77
CA THR A 97 -2.47 -3.30 7.97
C THR A 97 -3.67 -2.70 7.23
N ILE A 98 -4.53 -3.53 6.64
CA ILE A 98 -5.76 -3.09 5.95
C ILE A 98 -6.70 -2.36 6.91
N GLY A 99 -6.89 -2.87 8.12
CA GLY A 99 -7.69 -2.19 9.15
C GLY A 99 -7.18 -0.77 9.41
N LEU A 100 -5.85 -0.60 9.51
CA LEU A 100 -5.23 0.71 9.65
C LEU A 100 -5.46 1.59 8.41
N LEU A 101 -5.31 1.05 7.19
CA LEU A 101 -5.50 1.84 5.97
C LEU A 101 -6.94 2.33 5.85
N VAL A 102 -7.91 1.44 6.05
CA VAL A 102 -9.36 1.75 5.98
C VAL A 102 -9.73 2.90 6.91
N SER A 103 -9.23 2.88 8.15
CA SER A 103 -9.52 3.95 9.12
C SER A 103 -8.86 5.29 8.81
N ASN A 104 -7.88 5.34 7.89
CA ASN A 104 -7.09 6.54 7.61
C ASN A 104 -7.07 6.95 6.13
N VAL A 105 -7.94 6.36 5.30
CA VAL A 105 -8.14 6.77 3.90
C VAL A 105 -8.22 8.30 3.74
N PRO A 106 -8.92 9.06 4.61
CA PRO A 106 -9.03 10.49 4.44
C PRO A 106 -7.69 11.22 4.41
N ASP A 107 -6.75 10.82 5.26
CA ASP A 107 -5.41 11.42 5.35
C ASP A 107 -4.47 10.93 4.24
N MET A 108 -4.75 9.73 3.71
CA MET A 108 -3.88 9.05 2.74
C MET A 108 -4.14 9.45 1.29
N ALA A 109 -5.38 9.77 0.92
CA ALA A 109 -5.79 9.96 -0.48
C ALA A 109 -4.98 11.04 -1.25
N LEU A 110 -4.50 12.08 -0.56
CA LEU A 110 -3.72 13.17 -1.19
C LEU A 110 -2.21 12.97 -1.11
N ASN A 111 -1.74 11.97 -0.36
CA ASN A 111 -0.32 11.71 -0.19
C ASN A 111 0.17 10.68 -1.23
N ASN A 112 1.12 11.07 -2.08
CA ASN A 112 1.65 10.18 -3.13
C ASN A 112 2.33 8.91 -2.58
N ASP A 113 3.03 9.00 -1.44
CA ASP A 113 3.68 7.84 -0.81
C ASP A 113 2.63 6.89 -0.22
N ALA A 114 1.57 7.45 0.37
CA ALA A 114 0.44 6.69 0.90
C ALA A 114 -0.36 5.99 -0.20
N CYS A 115 -0.57 6.67 -1.34
CA CYS A 115 -1.23 6.09 -2.50
C CYS A 115 -0.50 4.85 -3.04
N MET A 116 0.83 4.76 -2.90
CA MET A 116 1.56 3.54 -3.25
C MET A 116 1.24 2.37 -2.31
N VAL A 117 0.96 2.66 -1.04
CA VAL A 117 0.53 1.63 -0.07
C VAL A 117 -0.91 1.21 -0.33
N LEU A 118 -1.81 2.16 -0.65
CA LEU A 118 -3.17 1.86 -1.06
C LEU A 118 -3.20 0.99 -2.32
N ASP A 119 -2.38 1.32 -3.32
CA ASP A 119 -2.23 0.53 -4.55
C ASP A 119 -1.76 -0.89 -4.24
N ALA A 120 -0.69 -1.05 -3.46
CA ALA A 120 -0.20 -2.38 -3.08
C ALA A 120 -1.25 -3.19 -2.31
N ALA A 121 -2.01 -2.56 -1.41
CA ALA A 121 -3.11 -3.22 -0.71
C ALA A 121 -4.24 -3.67 -1.65
N LEU A 122 -4.53 -2.88 -2.69
CA LEU A 122 -5.54 -3.19 -3.71
C LEU A 122 -5.07 -4.23 -4.74
N VAL A 123 -3.77 -4.52 -4.82
CA VAL A 123 -3.18 -5.51 -5.75
C VAL A 123 -2.82 -6.80 -5.03
N ASP A 124 -2.09 -6.71 -3.92
CA ASP A 124 -1.46 -7.83 -3.23
C ASP A 124 -2.33 -8.38 -2.07
N GLY A 125 -3.37 -7.65 -1.63
CA GLY A 125 -4.24 -8.08 -0.53
C GLY A 125 -5.20 -9.22 -0.89
N ASP A 126 -5.75 -9.91 0.11
CA ASP A 126 -6.84 -10.87 -0.10
C ASP A 126 -8.12 -10.19 -0.59
N GLU A 127 -9.00 -10.93 -1.28
CA GLU A 127 -10.22 -10.40 -1.90
C GLU A 127 -11.06 -9.55 -0.93
N ARG A 128 -11.33 -10.07 0.27
CA ARG A 128 -12.11 -9.36 1.30
C ARG A 128 -11.39 -8.08 1.76
N SER A 129 -10.07 -8.11 1.90
CA SER A 129 -9.28 -6.93 2.24
C SER A 129 -9.30 -5.87 1.14
N ARG A 130 -9.18 -6.28 -0.13
CA ARG A 130 -9.23 -5.39 -1.30
C ARG A 130 -10.59 -4.71 -1.42
N GLU A 131 -11.67 -5.47 -1.31
CA GLU A 131 -13.04 -4.93 -1.34
C GLU A 131 -13.29 -3.92 -0.21
N ARG A 132 -12.91 -4.27 1.03
CA ARG A 132 -13.06 -3.37 2.18
C ARG A 132 -12.31 -2.05 1.99
N LEU A 133 -11.09 -2.10 1.46
CA LEU A 133 -10.32 -0.90 1.19
C LEU A 133 -10.94 -0.09 0.05
N ALA A 134 -11.35 -0.74 -1.03
CA ALA A 134 -11.98 -0.08 -2.16
C ALA A 134 -13.29 0.63 -1.77
N GLN A 135 -14.12 -0.02 -0.94
CA GLN A 135 -15.31 0.58 -0.35
C GLN A 135 -14.97 1.80 0.52
N ALA A 136 -13.94 1.72 1.37
CA ALA A 136 -13.53 2.83 2.22
C ALA A 136 -13.03 4.04 1.42
N VAL A 137 -12.27 3.80 0.34
CA VAL A 137 -11.82 4.86 -0.57
C VAL A 137 -12.99 5.48 -1.31
N LEU A 138 -13.94 4.68 -1.79
CA LEU A 138 -15.11 5.16 -2.53
C LEU A 138 -16.12 5.90 -1.64
N ALA A 139 -16.24 5.51 -0.37
CA ALA A 139 -17.14 6.14 0.60
C ALA A 139 -16.70 7.58 0.96
N LYS A 140 -15.42 7.93 0.76
CA LYS A 140 -14.95 9.31 0.89
C LYS A 140 -15.20 10.05 -0.41
N GLU A 141 -16.25 10.87 -0.44
CA GLU A 141 -16.57 11.72 -1.57
C GLU A 141 -15.36 12.58 -1.99
N GLY A 142 -15.11 12.64 -3.31
CA GLY A 142 -13.99 13.38 -3.88
C GLY A 142 -12.63 12.67 -3.81
N ALA A 143 -12.44 11.66 -2.95
CA ALA A 143 -11.12 11.03 -2.76
C ALA A 143 -10.58 10.41 -4.06
N ILE A 144 -11.41 9.68 -4.82
CA ILE A 144 -10.96 9.07 -6.08
C ILE A 144 -10.66 10.10 -7.16
N ALA A 145 -11.35 11.25 -7.16
CA ALA A 145 -11.08 12.34 -8.09
C ALA A 145 -9.74 13.02 -7.72
N ASP A 146 -9.57 13.38 -6.45
CA ASP A 146 -8.37 13.96 -5.88
C ASP A 146 -7.13 13.08 -6.15
N MET A 147 -7.22 11.78 -5.86
CA MET A 147 -6.17 10.80 -6.13
C MET A 147 -5.80 10.77 -7.62
N SER A 148 -6.80 10.86 -8.51
CA SER A 148 -6.61 10.80 -9.97
C SER A 148 -5.79 11.98 -10.51
N HIS A 149 -5.70 13.10 -9.80
CA HIS A 149 -4.84 14.22 -10.17
C HIS A 149 -3.36 14.01 -9.83
N THR A 150 -3.00 12.95 -9.11
CA THR A 150 -1.64 12.74 -8.59
C THR A 150 -0.89 11.62 -9.30
N ARG A 151 0.46 11.68 -9.26
CA ARG A 151 1.35 10.72 -9.94
C ARG A 151 1.20 9.29 -9.42
N ARG A 152 0.89 9.10 -8.14
CA ARG A 152 0.72 7.76 -7.56
C ARG A 152 -0.73 7.42 -7.29
N GLY A 153 -1.57 8.41 -6.97
CA GLY A 153 -2.99 8.21 -6.70
C GLY A 153 -3.76 7.68 -7.91
N HIS A 154 -3.46 8.14 -9.14
CA HIS A 154 -4.16 7.60 -10.32
C HIS A 154 -3.94 6.10 -10.52
N VAL A 155 -2.76 5.58 -10.16
CA VAL A 155 -2.48 4.13 -10.23
C VAL A 155 -3.35 3.39 -9.21
N ALA A 156 -3.41 3.89 -7.96
CA ALA A 156 -4.27 3.33 -6.93
C ALA A 156 -5.76 3.37 -7.33
N VAL A 157 -6.21 4.43 -8.01
CA VAL A 157 -7.60 4.52 -8.54
C VAL A 157 -7.83 3.47 -9.63
N LEU A 158 -6.89 3.27 -10.56
CA LEU A 158 -7.01 2.23 -11.58
C LEU A 158 -7.07 0.82 -10.96
N SER A 159 -6.26 0.56 -9.94
CA SER A 159 -6.29 -0.70 -9.17
C SER A 159 -7.62 -0.85 -8.43
N LEU A 160 -8.15 0.23 -7.85
CA LEU A 160 -9.46 0.25 -7.21
C LEU A 160 -10.56 -0.13 -8.21
N LEU A 161 -10.60 0.49 -9.40
CA LEU A 161 -11.59 0.19 -10.43
C LEU A 161 -11.55 -1.26 -10.95
N GLN A 162 -10.42 -1.97 -10.77
CA GLN A 162 -10.29 -3.40 -11.10
C GLN A 162 -10.84 -4.32 -10.01
N VAL A 163 -10.90 -3.85 -8.77
CA VAL A 163 -11.38 -4.61 -7.60
C VAL A 163 -12.89 -4.50 -7.45
N LEU A 164 -13.47 -3.36 -7.84
CA LEU A 164 -14.88 -3.09 -7.60
C LEU A 164 -15.80 -4.04 -8.37
N GLY A 165 -16.73 -4.67 -7.65
CA GLY A 165 -17.89 -5.33 -8.23
C GLY A 165 -18.84 -4.34 -8.93
N ALA A 166 -19.78 -4.85 -9.73
CA ALA A 166 -20.61 -4.05 -10.65
C ALA A 166 -21.31 -2.84 -9.99
N GLN A 167 -21.91 -3.04 -8.80
CA GLN A 167 -22.63 -1.98 -8.10
C GLN A 167 -21.70 -0.83 -7.67
N LEU A 168 -20.58 -1.15 -7.04
CA LEU A 168 -19.61 -0.15 -6.58
C LEU A 168 -18.87 0.50 -7.76
N LEU A 169 -18.66 -0.24 -8.84
CA LEU A 169 -18.07 0.30 -10.06
C LEU A 169 -18.96 1.38 -10.68
N GLY A 170 -20.28 1.16 -10.73
CA GLY A 170 -21.24 2.18 -11.18
C GLY A 170 -21.16 3.46 -10.34
N GLU A 171 -21.05 3.30 -9.02
CA GLU A 171 -20.86 4.42 -8.09
C GLU A 171 -19.54 5.17 -8.32
N ALA A 172 -18.44 4.46 -8.52
CA ALA A 172 -17.14 5.06 -8.82
C ALA A 172 -17.16 5.82 -10.15
N ILE A 173 -17.77 5.25 -11.20
CA ILE A 173 -17.94 5.91 -12.49
C ILE A 173 -18.77 7.19 -12.32
N ARG A 174 -19.87 7.15 -11.57
CA ARG A 174 -20.71 8.32 -11.30
C ARG A 174 -19.91 9.47 -10.64
N GLN A 175 -19.13 9.16 -9.60
CA GLN A 175 -18.28 10.15 -8.93
C GLN A 175 -17.19 10.72 -9.86
N LEU A 176 -16.53 9.87 -10.67
CA LEU A 176 -15.50 10.32 -11.61
C LEU A 176 -16.08 11.16 -12.76
N SER A 177 -17.23 10.77 -13.30
CA SER A 177 -17.95 11.53 -14.34
C SER A 177 -18.38 12.90 -13.84
N ALA A 178 -18.83 13.03 -12.58
CA ALA A 178 -19.18 14.33 -12.00
C ALA A 178 -17.99 15.32 -11.97
N GLN A 179 -16.76 14.82 -11.95
CA GLN A 179 -15.52 15.61 -11.92
C GLN A 179 -14.72 15.54 -13.23
N GLU A 180 -15.31 15.03 -14.32
CA GLU A 180 -14.58 14.71 -15.56
C GLU A 180 -13.86 15.92 -16.18
N VAL A 181 -14.50 17.10 -16.16
CA VAL A 181 -13.92 18.35 -16.66
C VAL A 181 -12.64 18.69 -15.90
N SER A 182 -12.68 18.59 -14.57
CA SER A 182 -11.51 18.79 -13.72
C SER A 182 -10.43 17.75 -14.04
N LEU A 183 -10.78 16.46 -14.07
CA LEU A 183 -9.83 15.36 -14.31
C LEU A 183 -9.05 15.52 -15.62
N LYS A 184 -9.71 15.97 -16.69
CA LYS A 184 -9.09 16.22 -17.99
C LYS A 184 -8.02 17.31 -17.98
N SER A 185 -8.02 18.20 -16.97
CA SER A 185 -6.99 19.24 -16.82
C SER A 185 -5.61 18.68 -16.45
N SER A 186 -5.54 17.46 -15.90
CA SER A 186 -4.28 16.84 -15.48
C SER A 186 -3.85 15.69 -16.39
N ARG A 187 -2.54 15.45 -16.49
CA ARG A 187 -2.02 14.29 -17.24
C ARG A 187 -2.53 12.96 -16.67
N PHE A 188 -2.58 12.84 -15.34
CA PHE A 188 -2.97 11.61 -14.66
C PHE A 188 -4.48 11.38 -14.71
N GLY A 189 -5.27 12.44 -14.51
CA GLY A 189 -6.73 12.36 -14.61
C GLY A 189 -7.21 11.96 -16.02
N ARG A 190 -6.54 12.42 -17.09
CA ARG A 190 -6.82 11.95 -18.46
C ARG A 190 -6.66 10.44 -18.64
N ILE A 191 -5.72 9.80 -17.93
CA ILE A 191 -5.55 8.33 -17.96
C ILE A 191 -6.75 7.65 -17.30
N VAL A 192 -7.17 8.15 -16.13
CA VAL A 192 -8.34 7.62 -15.40
C VAL A 192 -9.62 7.81 -16.21
N VAL A 193 -9.81 8.97 -16.83
CA VAL A 193 -10.95 9.25 -17.72
C VAL A 193 -11.03 8.25 -18.87
N LYS A 194 -9.91 7.98 -19.53
CA LYS A 194 -9.85 6.98 -20.60
C LYS A 194 -10.24 5.58 -20.10
N ASP A 195 -9.78 5.20 -18.90
CA ASP A 195 -10.05 3.88 -18.34
C ASP A 195 -11.53 3.73 -17.94
N PHE A 196 -12.11 4.69 -17.22
CA PHE A 196 -13.51 4.55 -16.79
C PHE A 196 -14.49 4.69 -17.96
N HIS A 197 -14.19 5.47 -19.00
CA HIS A 197 -15.00 5.47 -20.24
C HIS A 197 -15.00 4.10 -20.93
N LYS A 198 -13.83 3.43 -21.00
CA LYS A 198 -13.74 2.08 -21.55
C LYS A 198 -14.60 1.09 -20.73
N ARG A 199 -14.58 1.22 -19.40
CA ARG A 199 -15.40 0.38 -18.50
C ARG A 199 -16.88 0.66 -18.63
N ALA A 200 -17.27 1.93 -18.69
CA ALA A 200 -18.66 2.35 -18.89
C ALA A 200 -19.19 1.81 -20.23
N GLY A 201 -18.46 2.03 -21.34
CA GLY A 201 -18.86 1.53 -22.66
C GLY A 201 -18.95 0.00 -22.74
N GLY A 202 -18.10 -0.73 -22.02
CA GLY A 202 -18.19 -2.20 -21.91
C GLY A 202 -19.39 -2.66 -21.06
N ALA A 203 -19.72 -1.94 -19.99
CA ALA A 203 -20.87 -2.26 -19.13
C ALA A 203 -22.22 -2.05 -19.84
N PHE A 204 -22.33 -1.08 -20.75
CA PHE A 204 -23.54 -0.84 -21.56
C PHE A 204 -23.67 -1.77 -22.78
N SER A 205 -22.63 -2.53 -23.14
CA SER A 205 -22.68 -3.50 -24.26
C SER A 205 -22.96 -4.94 -23.79
N ALA A 206 -22.97 -5.19 -22.48
CA ALA A 206 -23.15 -6.51 -21.89
C ALA A 206 -24.47 -6.67 -21.11
N ALA A 207 -25.36 -5.67 -21.21
CA ALA A 207 -26.72 -5.65 -20.68
C ALA A 207 -27.71 -5.63 -21.86
#